data_AF-A0A7W9T0L6-F1
#
_entry.id   AF-A0A7W9T0L6-F1
#
_cell.length_a   1.000
_cell.length_b   1.000
_cell.length_c   1.000
_cell.angle_alpha   90.00
_cell.angle_beta   90.00
_cell.angle_gamma   90.00
#
_symmetry.space_group_name_H-M   'P 1'
#
loop_
_entity.id
_entity.type
_entity.pdbx_description
1 polymer ?
#
loop_
_entity_poly.entity_id
_entity_poly.type
_entity_poly.pdbx_seq_one_letter_code
_entity_poly.pdbx_strand_id
1 'polypeptide(L)'
;MDLTRSTQLRNHLRGLLIYAAGDTAAALLVHQFSWGRLLGMALVGGLLYSWEVPAYFQWLDQRVPSSPTSSLAARWMRAALSLAYFNPLWIARHYVFLQLFSGHPEQITWELLPLATRSFVLNIPVSLFVNYYIQNRVSADWRFVVSAAFSGVMAVYYALSAVWL
;
A
#
# COMPACT_ATOMS: atom_id res chain seq x y z
N MET A 1 25.53 -0.30 10.36
CA MET A 1 24.30 -0.95 10.88
C MET A 1 23.32 0.03 11.54
N ASP A 2 23.78 1.16 12.09
CA ASP A 2 22.87 2.12 12.77
C ASP A 2 21.98 2.95 11.83
N LEU A 3 22.48 3.32 10.64
CA LEU A 3 21.70 4.10 9.66
C LEU A 3 20.47 3.33 9.14
N THR A 4 20.60 2.02 8.93
CA THR A 4 19.49 1.15 8.47
C THR A 4 18.43 0.93 9.54
N ARG A 5 18.83 0.87 10.83
CA ARG A 5 17.88 0.79 11.95
C ARG A 5 17.10 2.09 12.11
N SER A 6 17.75 3.25 11.96
CA SER A 6 17.09 4.55 12.06
C SER A 6 16.05 4.77 10.95
N THR A 7 16.37 4.42 9.71
CA THR A 7 15.41 4.54 8.59
C THR A 7 14.24 3.56 8.74
N GLN A 8 14.50 2.35 9.22
CA GLN A 8 13.46 1.38 9.51
C GLN A 8 12.52 1.85 10.64
N LEU A 9 13.05 2.36 11.74
CA LEU A 9 12.23 2.92 12.83
C LEU A 9 11.37 4.09 12.33
N ARG A 10 11.93 4.98 11.49
CA ARG A 10 11.16 6.05 10.85
C ARG A 10 10.03 5.48 9.98
N ASN A 11 10.29 4.42 9.20
CA ASN A 11 9.26 3.78 8.39
C ASN A 11 8.17 3.12 9.25
N HIS A 12 8.51 2.52 10.39
CA HIS A 12 7.52 1.99 11.32
C HIS A 12 6.58 3.09 11.84
N LEU A 13 7.13 4.20 12.32
CA LEU A 13 6.33 5.34 12.79
C LEU A 13 5.49 5.96 11.67
N ARG A 14 6.07 6.16 10.48
CA ARG A 14 5.38 6.73 9.31
C ARG A 14 4.27 5.80 8.83
N GLY A 15 4.54 4.50 8.75
CA GLY A 15 3.57 3.49 8.36
C GLY A 15 2.39 3.46 9.32
N LEU A 16 2.66 3.51 10.63
CA LEU A 16 1.63 3.56 11.66
C LEU A 16 0.70 4.76 11.45
N LEU A 17 1.27 5.96 11.30
CA LEU A 17 0.50 7.19 11.16
C LEU A 17 -0.28 7.25 9.83
N ILE A 18 0.36 6.90 8.71
CA ILE A 18 -0.25 7.03 7.38
C ILE A 18 -1.39 6.03 7.21
N TYR A 19 -1.20 4.77 7.59
CA TYR A 19 -2.27 3.77 7.48
C TYR A 19 -3.40 4.04 8.45
N ALA A 20 -3.11 4.47 9.69
CA ALA A 20 -4.15 4.89 10.62
C ALA A 20 -4.95 6.07 10.07
N ALA A 21 -4.30 7.11 9.57
CA ALA A 21 -4.98 8.30 9.06
C ALA A 21 -5.81 8.00 7.80
N GLY A 22 -5.23 7.33 6.80
CA GLY A 22 -5.91 7.03 5.55
C GLY A 22 -7.11 6.09 5.74
N ASP A 23 -6.94 5.01 6.50
CA ASP A 23 -8.03 4.08 6.78
C ASP A 23 -9.12 4.69 7.67
N THR A 24 -8.74 5.46 8.70
CA THR A 24 -9.71 6.16 9.56
C THR A 24 -10.55 7.15 8.75
N ALA A 25 -9.92 7.93 7.87
CA ALA A 25 -10.65 8.85 7.00
C ALA A 25 -11.66 8.09 6.11
N ALA A 26 -11.24 6.99 5.49
CA ALA A 26 -12.12 6.15 4.69
C ALA A 26 -13.27 5.55 5.54
N ALA A 27 -12.97 5.02 6.72
CA ALA A 27 -13.95 4.39 7.61
C ALA A 27 -14.99 5.38 8.14
N LEU A 28 -14.58 6.61 8.44
CA LEU A 28 -15.49 7.69 8.85
C LEU A 28 -16.47 8.06 7.73
N LEU A 29 -16.00 8.11 6.48
CA LEU A 29 -16.85 8.41 5.32
C LEU A 29 -17.95 7.38 5.09
N VAL A 30 -17.67 6.09 5.35
CA VAL A 30 -18.65 5.00 5.19
C VAL A 30 -19.38 4.63 6.49
N HIS A 31 -19.24 5.42 7.56
CA HIS A 31 -19.82 5.16 8.88
C HIS A 31 -19.45 3.79 9.49
N GLN A 32 -18.26 3.27 9.19
CA GLN A 32 -17.74 1.98 9.70
C GLN A 32 -16.49 2.16 10.59
N PHE A 33 -16.38 3.30 11.25
CA PHE A 33 -15.27 3.54 12.18
C PHE A 33 -15.36 2.61 13.39
N SER A 34 -14.23 2.00 13.74
CA SER A 34 -14.06 1.30 15.02
C SER A 34 -12.64 1.46 15.55
N TRP A 35 -12.49 1.48 16.88
CA TRP A 35 -11.18 1.58 17.52
C TRP A 35 -10.29 0.36 17.23
N GLY A 36 -10.90 -0.83 17.11
CA GLY A 36 -10.20 -2.05 16.71
C GLY A 36 -9.55 -1.89 15.33
N ARG A 37 -10.30 -1.38 14.35
CA ARG A 37 -9.84 -1.15 12.99
C ARG A 37 -8.71 -0.11 12.95
N LEU A 38 -8.88 1.02 13.63
CA LEU A 38 -7.85 2.06 13.71
C LEU A 38 -6.54 1.48 14.23
N LEU A 39 -6.56 0.83 15.41
CA LEU A 39 -5.35 0.30 16.04
C LEU A 39 -4.74 -0.84 15.21
N GLY A 40 -5.58 -1.74 14.71
CA GLY A 40 -5.15 -2.86 13.88
C GLY A 40 -4.46 -2.40 12.60
N MET A 41 -5.05 -1.44 11.88
CA MET A 41 -4.46 -0.91 10.65
C MET A 41 -3.22 -0.05 10.92
N ALA A 42 -3.17 0.66 12.05
CA ALA A 42 -1.93 1.31 12.50
C ALA A 42 -0.80 0.29 12.69
N LEU A 43 -1.07 -0.84 13.34
CA LEU A 43 -0.07 -1.88 13.58
C LEU A 43 0.33 -2.59 12.29
N VAL A 44 -0.61 -2.91 11.40
CA VAL A 44 -0.31 -3.51 10.08
C VAL A 44 0.59 -2.57 9.27
N GLY A 45 0.24 -1.28 9.18
CA GLY A 45 1.07 -0.29 8.48
C GLY A 45 2.44 -0.11 9.13
N GLY A 46 2.44 -0.02 10.47
CA GLY A 46 3.61 0.27 11.28
C GLY A 46 4.57 -0.89 11.48
N LEU A 47 4.15 -2.14 11.32
CA LEU A 47 5.01 -3.31 11.53
C LEU A 47 5.19 -4.13 10.26
N LEU A 48 4.08 -4.55 9.63
CA LEU A 48 4.12 -5.45 8.49
C LEU A 48 4.52 -4.70 7.22
N TYR A 49 3.74 -3.68 6.81
CA TYR A 49 3.95 -3.02 5.52
C TYR A 49 5.20 -2.13 5.49
N SER A 50 5.52 -1.47 6.60
CA SER A 50 6.77 -0.70 6.75
C SER A 50 8.04 -1.54 6.75
N TRP A 51 7.93 -2.87 6.86
CA TRP A 51 9.04 -3.79 6.65
C TRP A 51 9.00 -4.39 5.24
N GLU A 52 7.86 -4.95 4.85
CA GLU A 52 7.70 -5.73 3.61
C GLU A 52 7.87 -4.87 2.34
N VAL A 53 7.25 -3.69 2.30
CA VAL A 53 7.25 -2.83 1.10
C VAL A 53 8.66 -2.26 0.83
N PRO A 54 9.38 -1.67 1.82
CA PRO A 54 10.77 -1.27 1.59
C PRO A 54 11.68 -2.43 1.21
N ALA A 55 11.51 -3.61 1.82
CA ALA A 55 12.32 -4.78 1.50
C ALA A 55 12.12 -5.20 0.03
N TYR A 56 10.86 -5.21 -0.45
CA TYR A 56 10.59 -5.48 -1.86
C TYR A 56 11.20 -4.42 -2.79
N PHE A 57 11.10 -3.13 -2.46
CA PHE A 57 11.72 -2.07 -3.27
C PHE A 57 13.25 -2.16 -3.30
N GLN A 58 13.90 -2.56 -2.19
CA GLN A 58 15.34 -2.81 -2.17
C GLN A 58 15.71 -4.02 -3.04
N TRP A 59 14.94 -5.10 -2.98
CA TRP A 59 15.12 -6.25 -3.88
C TRP A 59 14.97 -5.83 -5.35
N LEU A 60 13.98 -4.99 -5.66
CA LEU A 60 13.76 -4.47 -7.01
C LEU A 60 14.94 -3.60 -7.49
N ASP A 61 15.53 -2.79 -6.60
CA ASP A 61 16.73 -2.00 -6.91
C ASP A 61 17.94 -2.86 -7.24
N GLN A 62 18.08 -4.02 -6.61
CA GLN A 62 19.14 -4.99 -6.93
C GLN A 62 18.86 -5.70 -8.27
N ARG A 63 17.59 -5.96 -8.59
CA ARG A 63 17.21 -6.71 -9.79
C ARG A 63 17.17 -5.85 -11.06
N VAL A 64 16.74 -4.60 -10.92
CA VAL A 64 16.58 -3.66 -12.03
C VAL A 64 17.09 -2.29 -11.59
N PRO A 65 18.42 -2.04 -11.57
CA PRO A 65 18.98 -0.82 -11.00
C PRO A 65 18.42 0.46 -11.61
N SER A 66 18.13 1.43 -10.74
CA SER A 66 17.74 2.78 -11.16
C SER A 66 19.01 3.61 -11.40
N SER A 67 19.22 4.02 -12.65
CA SER A 67 20.33 4.87 -13.08
C SER A 67 19.79 6.03 -13.94
N PRO A 68 20.45 7.20 -13.93
CA PRO A 68 20.15 8.28 -14.88
C PRO A 68 20.13 7.78 -16.34
N THR A 69 20.95 6.78 -16.66
CA THR A 69 21.08 6.16 -17.99
C THR A 69 20.18 4.95 -18.21
N SER A 70 19.32 4.57 -17.24
CA SER A 70 18.40 3.44 -17.42
C SER A 70 17.46 3.67 -18.61
N SER A 71 17.36 2.66 -19.47
CA SER A 71 16.49 2.67 -20.63
C SER A 71 15.02 2.89 -20.23
N LEU A 72 14.22 3.42 -21.16
CA LEU A 72 12.78 3.61 -20.93
C LEU A 72 12.08 2.30 -20.56
N ALA A 73 12.48 1.19 -21.20
CA ALA A 73 11.98 -0.14 -20.90
C ALA A 73 12.26 -0.56 -19.45
N ALA A 74 13.48 -0.31 -18.93
CA ALA A 74 13.82 -0.62 -17.55
C ALA A 74 12.98 0.18 -16.54
N ARG A 75 12.72 1.47 -16.83
CA ARG A 75 11.88 2.33 -15.98
C ARG A 75 10.44 1.84 -15.88
N TRP A 76 9.86 1.41 -17.00
CA TRP A 76 8.53 0.79 -17.03
C TRP A 76 8.50 -0.59 -16.40
N MET A 77 9.55 -1.41 -16.60
CA MET A 77 9.67 -2.72 -15.97
C MET A 77 9.65 -2.61 -14.44
N ARG A 78 10.34 -1.61 -13.87
CA ARG A 78 10.28 -1.35 -12.41
C ARG A 78 8.88 -1.00 -11.94
N ALA A 79 8.16 -0.17 -12.70
CA ALA A 79 6.77 0.18 -12.41
C ALA A 79 5.85 -1.04 -12.46
N ALA A 80 5.99 -1.87 -13.51
CA ALA A 80 5.21 -3.08 -13.71
C ALA A 80 5.48 -4.12 -12.62
N LEU A 81 6.74 -4.33 -12.24
CA LEU A 81 7.09 -5.23 -11.13
C LEU A 81 6.53 -4.73 -9.80
N SER A 82 6.57 -3.42 -9.54
CA SER A 82 5.95 -2.84 -8.33
C SER A 82 4.43 -3.01 -8.33
N LEU A 83 3.77 -2.81 -9.48
CA LEU A 83 2.35 -3.10 -9.64
C LEU A 83 2.05 -4.60 -9.39
N ALA A 84 2.87 -5.50 -9.93
CA ALA A 84 2.72 -6.94 -9.75
C ALA A 84 2.99 -7.40 -8.31
N TYR A 85 3.76 -6.66 -7.52
CA TYR A 85 3.88 -6.90 -6.09
C TYR A 85 2.57 -6.60 -5.35
N PHE A 86 1.91 -5.49 -5.67
CA PHE A 86 0.58 -5.13 -5.17
C PHE A 86 -0.56 -5.85 -5.92
N ASN A 87 -0.36 -7.13 -6.26
CA ASN A 87 -1.33 -7.96 -6.96
C ASN A 87 -2.61 -8.23 -6.13
N PRO A 88 -3.64 -8.89 -6.70
CA PRO A 88 -4.89 -9.18 -6.00
C PRO A 88 -4.73 -9.93 -4.67
N LEU A 89 -3.70 -10.77 -4.48
CA LEU A 89 -3.49 -11.45 -3.19
C LEU A 89 -3.03 -10.48 -2.11
N TRP A 90 -2.18 -9.51 -2.46
CA TRP A 90 -1.76 -8.46 -1.53
C TRP A 90 -2.96 -7.63 -1.09
N ILE A 91 -3.83 -7.27 -2.04
CA ILE A 91 -5.06 -6.49 -1.78
C ILE A 91 -6.07 -7.31 -0.97
N ALA A 92 -6.28 -8.59 -1.30
CA ALA A 92 -7.15 -9.47 -0.53
C ALA A 92 -6.68 -9.61 0.92
N ARG A 93 -5.36 -9.75 1.14
CA ARG A 93 -4.78 -9.75 2.49
C ARG A 93 -5.08 -8.44 3.24
N HIS A 94 -5.06 -7.30 2.55
CA HIS A 94 -5.44 -6.02 3.15
C HIS A 94 -6.92 -6.02 3.57
N TYR A 95 -7.83 -6.52 2.71
CA TYR A 95 -9.25 -6.68 3.09
C TYR A 95 -9.45 -7.62 4.27
N VAL A 96 -8.70 -8.72 4.35
CA VAL A 96 -8.73 -9.62 5.51
C VAL A 96 -8.40 -8.85 6.80
N PHE A 97 -7.37 -8.02 6.80
CA PHE A 97 -7.04 -7.20 7.98
C PHE A 97 -8.15 -6.22 8.33
N LEU A 98 -8.75 -5.56 7.34
CA LEU A 98 -9.87 -4.65 7.59
C LEU A 98 -11.03 -5.37 8.26
N GLN A 99 -11.44 -6.54 7.77
CA GLN A 99 -12.55 -7.31 8.35
C GLN A 99 -12.21 -7.85 9.74
N LEU A 100 -10.99 -8.39 9.90
CA LEU A 100 -10.52 -8.90 11.18
C LEU A 100 -10.55 -7.81 12.26
N PHE A 101 -9.96 -6.65 11.98
CA PHE A 101 -9.85 -5.58 12.96
C PHE A 101 -11.13 -4.75 13.11
N SER A 102 -12.04 -4.82 12.14
CA SER A 102 -13.40 -4.28 12.29
C SER A 102 -14.30 -5.15 13.17
N GLY A 103 -13.87 -6.36 13.54
CA GLY A 103 -14.68 -7.29 14.33
C GLY A 103 -15.68 -8.09 13.49
N HIS A 104 -15.40 -8.23 12.18
CA HIS A 104 -16.22 -8.96 11.22
C HIS A 104 -15.48 -10.19 10.62
N PRO A 105 -14.88 -11.08 11.42
CA PRO A 105 -14.15 -12.23 10.89
C PRO A 105 -15.02 -13.16 10.04
N GLU A 106 -16.34 -13.19 10.29
CA GLU A 106 -17.32 -13.94 9.50
C GLU A 106 -17.43 -13.47 8.04
N GLN A 107 -17.02 -12.23 7.75
CA GLN A 107 -17.02 -11.67 6.40
C GLN A 107 -15.72 -11.97 5.63
N ILE A 108 -14.79 -12.71 6.24
CA ILE A 108 -13.58 -13.20 5.58
C ILE A 108 -13.94 -14.45 4.78
N THR A 109 -14.32 -14.25 3.52
CA THR A 109 -14.73 -15.31 2.59
C THR A 109 -13.90 -15.29 1.32
N TRP A 110 -14.06 -16.32 0.48
CA TRP A 110 -13.41 -16.39 -0.83
C TRP A 110 -13.84 -15.25 -1.79
N GLU A 111 -14.96 -14.58 -1.51
CA GLU A 111 -15.43 -13.42 -2.28
C GLU A 111 -14.49 -12.20 -2.19
N LEU A 112 -13.62 -12.16 -1.17
CA LEU A 112 -12.58 -11.13 -1.08
C LEU A 112 -11.59 -11.18 -2.24
N LEU A 113 -11.36 -12.35 -2.85
CA LEU A 113 -10.40 -12.49 -3.96
C LEU A 113 -10.93 -11.92 -5.29
N PRO A 114 -12.17 -12.22 -5.74
CA PRO A 114 -12.80 -11.51 -6.85
C PRO A 114 -12.88 -10.00 -6.61
N LEU A 115 -13.24 -9.56 -5.39
CA LEU A 115 -13.29 -8.14 -5.04
C LEU A 115 -11.91 -7.48 -5.18
N ALA A 116 -10.87 -8.08 -4.61
CA ALA A 116 -9.49 -7.60 -4.71
C ALA A 116 -8.99 -7.58 -6.16
N THR A 117 -9.39 -8.56 -6.97
CA THR A 117 -9.05 -8.62 -8.40
C THR A 117 -9.71 -7.48 -9.17
N ARG A 118 -10.99 -7.20 -8.91
CA ARG A 118 -11.70 -6.07 -9.53
C ARG A 118 -11.05 -4.75 -9.13
N SER A 119 -10.76 -4.55 -7.85
CA SER A 119 -10.06 -3.35 -7.35
C SER A 119 -8.69 -3.20 -8.02
N PHE A 120 -7.92 -4.29 -8.15
CA PHE A 120 -6.64 -4.30 -8.83
C PHE A 120 -6.77 -3.84 -10.28
N VAL A 121 -7.63 -4.49 -11.07
CA VAL A 121 -7.82 -4.22 -12.51
C VAL A 121 -8.25 -2.77 -12.75
N LEU A 122 -9.22 -2.26 -11.97
CA LEU A 122 -9.68 -0.88 -12.06
C LEU A 122 -8.56 0.13 -11.74
N ASN A 123 -7.65 -0.24 -10.84
CA ASN A 123 -6.54 0.61 -10.43
C ASN A 123 -5.31 0.54 -11.33
N ILE A 124 -5.19 -0.45 -12.23
CA ILE A 124 -3.99 -0.64 -13.06
C ILE A 124 -3.53 0.67 -13.70
N PRO A 125 -4.38 1.45 -14.40
CA PRO A 125 -3.91 2.64 -15.10
C PRO A 125 -3.23 3.64 -14.15
N VAL A 126 -3.93 4.05 -13.08
CA VAL A 126 -3.42 5.03 -12.12
C VAL A 126 -2.23 4.48 -11.35
N SER A 127 -2.34 3.25 -10.86
CA SER A 127 -1.29 2.62 -10.05
C SER A 127 -0.01 2.39 -10.84
N LEU A 128 -0.09 2.09 -12.14
CA LEU A 128 1.10 1.93 -12.97
C LEU A 128 1.86 3.25 -13.11
N PHE A 129 1.18 4.37 -13.35
CA PHE A 129 1.81 5.69 -13.45
C PHE A 129 2.39 6.15 -12.11
N VAL A 130 1.67 5.95 -11.01
CA VAL A 130 2.16 6.29 -9.67
C VAL A 130 3.38 5.44 -9.32
N ASN A 131 3.35 4.13 -9.60
CA ASN A 131 4.52 3.26 -9.40
C ASN A 131 5.68 3.67 -10.32
N TYR A 132 5.43 4.10 -11.55
CA TYR A 132 6.48 4.64 -12.42
C TYR A 132 7.14 5.86 -11.78
N TYR A 133 6.35 6.78 -11.23
CA TYR A 133 6.89 7.94 -10.52
C TYR A 133 7.68 7.53 -9.27
N ILE A 134 7.11 6.71 -8.40
CA ILE A 134 7.75 6.24 -7.15
C ILE A 134 9.09 5.55 -7.45
N GLN A 135 9.11 4.62 -8.40
CA GLN A 135 10.29 3.79 -8.65
C GLN A 135 11.43 4.52 -9.38
N ASN A 136 11.14 5.61 -10.08
CA ASN A 136 12.12 6.28 -10.94
C ASN A 136 12.45 7.72 -10.50
N ARG A 137 11.61 8.37 -9.70
CA ARG A 137 11.79 9.78 -9.31
C ARG A 137 11.88 10.00 -7.81
N VAL A 138 11.31 9.10 -7.00
CA VAL A 138 11.35 9.21 -5.54
C VAL A 138 12.60 8.52 -5.01
N SER A 139 13.34 9.23 -4.14
CA SER A 139 14.51 8.69 -3.44
C SER A 139 14.12 7.49 -2.58
N ALA A 140 15.01 6.49 -2.46
CA ALA A 140 14.74 5.23 -1.77
C ALA A 140 14.09 5.40 -0.38
N ASP A 141 14.60 6.33 0.44
CA ASP A 141 14.12 6.60 1.81
C ASP A 141 12.68 7.10 1.91
N TRP A 142 12.10 7.59 0.81
CA TRP A 142 10.76 8.16 0.75
C TRP A 142 9.77 7.30 -0.04
N ARG A 143 10.24 6.29 -0.79
CA ARG A 143 9.35 5.47 -1.64
C ARG A 143 8.24 4.80 -0.85
N PHE A 144 8.53 4.28 0.34
CA PHE A 144 7.51 3.71 1.21
C PHE A 144 6.46 4.72 1.63
N VAL A 145 6.89 5.92 2.03
CA VAL A 145 5.97 6.99 2.46
C VAL A 145 5.04 7.40 1.33
N VAL A 146 5.58 7.63 0.13
CA VAL A 146 4.77 8.03 -1.03
C VAL A 146 3.84 6.90 -1.44
N SER A 147 4.31 5.64 -1.39
CA SER A 147 3.47 4.46 -1.66
C SER A 147 2.33 4.32 -0.64
N ALA A 148 2.63 4.45 0.65
CA ALA A 148 1.64 4.35 1.72
C ALA A 148 0.62 5.50 1.64
N ALA A 149 1.08 6.72 1.35
CA ALA A 149 0.20 7.87 1.16
C ALA A 149 -0.74 7.67 -0.03
N PHE A 150 -0.23 7.15 -1.15
CA PHE A 150 -1.05 6.77 -2.29
C PHE A 150 -2.11 5.73 -1.89
N SER A 151 -1.74 4.68 -1.14
CA SER A 151 -2.71 3.71 -0.63
C SER A 151 -3.79 4.35 0.24
N GLY A 152 -3.42 5.28 1.13
CA GLY A 152 -4.38 6.03 1.95
C GLY A 152 -5.34 6.88 1.12
N VAL A 153 -4.84 7.57 0.09
CA VAL A 153 -5.68 8.32 -0.87
C VAL A 153 -6.64 7.38 -1.60
N MET A 154 -6.17 6.21 -2.04
CA MET A 154 -7.02 5.22 -2.71
C MET A 154 -8.11 4.66 -1.78
N ALA A 155 -7.82 4.46 -0.50
CA ALA A 155 -8.82 4.03 0.48
C ALA A 155 -9.94 5.08 0.61
N VAL A 156 -9.59 6.36 0.71
CA VAL A 156 -10.56 7.47 0.74
C VAL A 156 -11.35 7.56 -0.57
N TYR A 157 -10.67 7.46 -1.72
CA TYR A 157 -11.32 7.47 -3.03
C TYR A 157 -12.37 6.35 -3.16
N TYR A 158 -12.06 5.14 -2.70
CA TYR A 158 -13.00 4.04 -2.72
C TYR A 158 -14.16 4.23 -1.74
N ALA A 159 -13.90 4.76 -0.55
CA ALA A 159 -14.95 5.11 0.40
C ALA A 159 -15.93 6.15 -0.20
N LEU A 160 -15.41 7.19 -0.85
CA LEU A 160 -16.24 8.18 -1.56
C LEU A 160 -17.03 7.53 -2.70
N SER A 161 -16.38 6.68 -3.50
CA SER A 161 -17.03 5.97 -4.61
C SER A 161 -18.16 5.08 -4.12
N ALA A 162 -18.03 4.45 -2.96
CA ALA A 162 -19.05 3.57 -2.38
C ALA A 162 -20.26 4.33 -1.79
N VAL A 163 -20.10 5.62 -1.47
CA VAL A 163 -21.18 6.45 -0.92
C VAL A 163 -21.92 7.24 -2.01
N TRP A 164 -21.23 7.58 -3.11
CA TRP A 164 -21.73 8.52 -4.13
C TRP A 164 -22.17 7.84 -5.44
N LEU A 165 -21.85 6.55 -5.63
CA LEU A 165 -22.27 5.73 -6.77
C LEU A 165 -23.15 4.57 -6.29
#